data_AF-A0A536H3N7-F1
#
_entry.id   AF-A0A536H3N7-F1
#
_cell.length_a   1.000
_cell.length_b   1.000
_cell.length_c   1.000
_cell.angle_alpha   90.00
_cell.angle_beta   90.00
_cell.angle_gamma   90.00
#
_symmetry.space_group_name_H-M   'P 1'
#
loop_
_entity.id
_entity.type
_entity.pdbx_description
1 polymer ?
#
loop_
_entity_poly.entity_id
_entity_poly.type
_entity_poly.pdbx_seq_one_letter_code
_entity_poly.pdbx_strand_id
1 'polypeptide(L)'
;MQGGTDEIDTRSVSTRYASLCPCTGKNQMYLEQTLQHYLDDLASAQPTPGGGSASALSGAMGAALASMVCRLTLGKAGYEQAQAEVEDILEQTEQLRARFQQLLEEDIAAYGRLSACYKMPR
;
A
#
# COMPACT_ATOMS: atom_id res chain seq x y z
N MET A 1 -36.52 31.23 -15.30
CA MET A 1 -36.54 29.92 -15.97
C MET A 1 -35.52 30.02 -17.10
N GLN A 2 -34.34 29.40 -17.13
CA GLN A 2 -33.65 28.31 -16.41
C GLN A 2 -32.14 28.59 -16.47
N GLY A 3 -31.35 27.82 -15.71
CA GLY A 3 -29.88 27.76 -15.80
C GLY A 3 -29.30 27.93 -14.40
N GLY A 4 -28.99 26.86 -13.65
CA GLY A 4 -28.21 25.70 -14.06
C GLY A 4 -26.89 25.84 -13.31
N THR A 5 -26.80 25.24 -12.13
CA THR A 5 -25.63 25.29 -11.26
C THR A 5 -24.50 24.50 -11.89
N ASP A 6 -23.45 25.20 -12.36
CA ASP A 6 -22.25 24.57 -12.92
C ASP A 6 -21.51 23.77 -11.83
N GLU A 7 -21.58 22.47 -12.03
CA GLU A 7 -20.86 21.40 -11.37
C GLU A 7 -19.34 21.65 -11.53
N ILE A 8 -18.65 21.91 -10.41
CA ILE A 8 -17.19 22.10 -10.41
C ILE A 8 -16.54 20.74 -10.68
N ASP A 9 -16.20 20.49 -11.94
CA ASP A 9 -15.40 19.36 -12.40
C ASP A 9 -13.95 19.48 -11.89
N THR A 10 -13.67 18.73 -10.82
CA THR A 10 -12.35 18.60 -10.19
C THR A 10 -11.30 17.93 -11.07
N ARG A 11 -11.64 17.52 -12.31
CA ARG A 11 -10.67 16.93 -13.27
C ARG A 11 -9.75 17.94 -13.94
N SER A 12 -10.03 19.24 -13.88
CA SER A 12 -9.26 20.24 -14.64
C SER A 12 -7.95 20.73 -13.98
N VAL A 13 -7.68 20.36 -12.72
CA VAL A 13 -6.45 20.79 -12.03
C VAL A 13 -5.25 19.88 -12.33
N SER A 14 -5.51 18.62 -12.71
CA SER A 14 -4.46 17.63 -13.02
C SER A 14 -3.68 17.94 -14.31
N THR A 15 -4.31 18.61 -15.28
CA THR A 15 -3.76 18.76 -16.63
C THR A 15 -2.69 19.86 -16.75
N ARG A 16 -2.55 20.75 -15.76
CA ARG A 16 -1.59 21.88 -15.86
C ARG A 16 -0.15 21.55 -15.45
N TYR A 17 0.11 20.41 -14.82
CA TYR A 17 1.46 19.98 -14.46
C TYR A 17 2.06 18.92 -15.40
N ALA A 18 1.35 18.53 -16.47
CA ALA A 18 1.73 17.43 -17.33
C ALA A 18 2.82 17.73 -18.39
N SER A 19 3.32 18.98 -18.52
CA SER A 19 4.16 19.36 -19.68
C SER A 19 5.64 19.65 -19.42
N LEU A 20 6.19 19.43 -18.22
CA LEU A 20 7.56 19.88 -17.90
C LEU A 20 8.56 18.85 -17.35
N CYS A 21 8.28 17.54 -17.41
CA CYS A 21 9.34 16.56 -17.09
C CYS A 21 9.07 15.18 -17.73
N PRO A 22 10.00 14.59 -18.50
CA PRO A 22 9.84 13.26 -19.11
C PRO A 22 10.07 12.09 -18.13
N CYS A 23 9.73 12.26 -16.84
CA CYS A 23 9.87 11.24 -15.81
C CYS A 23 8.54 10.53 -15.55
N THR A 24 7.83 10.10 -16.61
CA THR A 24 6.65 9.24 -16.46
C THR A 24 7.10 7.80 -16.19
N GLY A 25 7.76 7.60 -15.05
CA GLY A 25 8.03 6.28 -14.49
C GLY A 25 6.79 5.82 -13.72
N LYS A 26 6.06 4.87 -14.31
CA LYS A 26 4.92 4.13 -13.77
C LYS A 26 4.64 4.39 -12.28
N ASN A 27 3.57 5.15 -12.02
CA ASN A 27 2.96 5.23 -10.69
C ASN A 27 2.21 3.91 -10.45
N GLN A 28 2.94 2.80 -10.30
CA GLN A 28 2.35 1.48 -10.10
C GLN A 28 2.52 1.06 -8.65
N MET A 29 1.42 1.13 -7.91
CA MET A 29 1.31 0.50 -6.61
C MET A 29 1.36 -1.02 -6.80
N TYR A 30 2.31 -1.68 -6.13
CA TYR A 30 2.43 -3.14 -6.17
C TYR A 30 1.25 -3.83 -5.49
N LEU A 31 0.53 -3.13 -4.61
CA LEU A 31 -0.68 -3.65 -3.95
C LEU A 31 -1.83 -3.96 -4.92
N GLU A 32 -1.87 -3.32 -6.08
CA GLU A 32 -2.89 -3.55 -7.11
C GLU A 32 -2.46 -4.60 -8.14
N GLN A 33 -1.23 -5.11 -8.04
CA GLN A 33 -0.67 -6.08 -8.96
C GLN A 33 -0.80 -7.50 -8.43
N THR A 34 -0.54 -8.48 -9.30
CA THR A 34 -0.53 -9.87 -8.85
C THR A 34 0.69 -10.12 -7.94
N LEU A 35 0.51 -10.98 -6.94
CA LEU A 35 1.63 -11.42 -6.10
C LEU A 35 2.75 -12.04 -6.96
N GLN A 36 2.39 -12.75 -8.03
CA GLN A 36 3.36 -13.30 -8.98
C GLN A 36 4.26 -12.20 -9.57
N HIS A 37 3.67 -11.09 -10.01
CA HIS A 37 4.43 -9.97 -10.57
C HIS A 37 5.40 -9.38 -9.55
N TYR A 38 4.94 -9.16 -8.31
CA TYR A 38 5.82 -8.69 -7.23
C TYR A 38 7.00 -9.65 -6.99
N LEU A 39 6.75 -10.96 -6.98
CA LEU A 39 7.78 -11.97 -6.75
C LEU A 39 8.79 -12.05 -7.91
N ASP A 40 8.31 -11.96 -9.14
CA ASP A 40 9.17 -11.95 -10.34
C ASP A 40 10.09 -10.71 -10.33
N ASP A 41 9.54 -9.54 -10.00
CA ASP A 41 10.30 -8.30 -9.88
C ASP A 41 11.30 -8.34 -8.72
N LEU A 42 10.91 -8.88 -7.55
CA LEU A 42 11.79 -9.04 -6.39
C LEU A 42 12.96 -9.99 -6.66
N ALA A 43 12.75 -11.02 -7.48
CA ALA A 43 13.79 -11.97 -7.90
C ALA A 43 14.65 -11.46 -9.07
N SER A 44 14.30 -10.31 -9.65
CA SER A 44 14.98 -9.75 -10.81
C SER A 44 16.25 -8.96 -10.43
N ALA A 45 17.00 -8.51 -11.43
CA ALA A 45 18.14 -7.60 -11.25
C ALA A 45 17.70 -6.13 -11.06
N GLN A 46 16.40 -5.85 -10.94
CA GLN A 46 15.90 -4.49 -10.76
C GLN A 46 16.26 -3.96 -9.37
N PRO A 47 16.55 -2.66 -9.25
CA PRO A 47 16.86 -2.03 -7.97
C PRO A 47 15.70 -2.03 -6.95
N THR A 48 14.47 -2.26 -7.40
CA THR A 48 13.25 -2.21 -6.58
C THR A 48 12.24 -3.16 -7.22
N PRO A 49 11.46 -3.95 -6.46
CA PRO A 49 11.34 -4.04 -4.99
C PRO A 49 12.56 -4.70 -4.32
N GLY A 50 12.74 -4.42 -3.02
CA GLY A 50 13.92 -4.85 -2.25
C GLY A 50 13.59 -5.54 -0.93
N GLY A 51 14.60 -5.70 -0.07
CA GLY A 51 14.42 -6.34 1.23
C GLY A 51 13.47 -5.59 2.18
N GLY A 52 13.41 -4.26 2.07
CA GLY A 52 12.50 -3.41 2.85
C GLY A 52 11.04 -3.69 2.49
N SER A 53 10.69 -3.58 1.22
CA SER A 53 9.36 -3.91 0.70
C SER A 53 8.95 -5.37 0.99
N ALA A 54 9.88 -6.33 0.89
CA ALA A 54 9.61 -7.74 1.20
C ALA A 54 9.33 -7.97 2.70
N SER A 55 10.03 -7.27 3.58
CA SER A 55 9.80 -7.30 5.03
C SER A 55 8.43 -6.69 5.37
N ALA A 56 8.07 -5.59 4.73
CA ALA A 56 6.76 -4.97 4.88
C ALA A 56 5.63 -5.90 4.40
N LEU A 57 5.79 -6.57 3.24
CA LEU A 57 4.82 -7.55 2.76
C LEU A 57 4.64 -8.71 3.75
N SER A 58 5.74 -9.23 4.29
CA SER A 58 5.73 -10.30 5.28
C SER A 58 4.98 -9.89 6.55
N GLY A 59 5.17 -8.64 7.01
CA GLY A 59 4.41 -8.06 8.12
C GLY A 59 2.91 -7.95 7.83
N ALA A 60 2.55 -7.51 6.62
CA ALA A 60 1.15 -7.44 6.19
C ALA A 60 0.49 -8.83 6.17
N MET A 61 1.21 -9.86 5.71
CA MET A 61 0.73 -11.25 5.73
C MET A 61 0.52 -11.74 7.16
N GLY A 62 1.47 -11.48 8.07
CA GLY A 62 1.34 -11.84 9.48
C GLY A 62 0.15 -11.17 10.16
N ALA A 63 -0.04 -9.87 9.91
CA ALA A 63 -1.18 -9.12 10.41
C ALA A 63 -2.52 -9.67 9.86
N ALA A 64 -2.58 -10.01 8.57
CA ALA A 64 -3.76 -10.60 7.95
C ALA A 64 -4.14 -11.96 8.57
N LEU A 65 -3.15 -12.81 8.85
CA LEU A 65 -3.35 -14.10 9.53
C LEU A 65 -3.87 -13.89 10.96
N ALA A 66 -3.32 -12.93 11.69
CA ALA A 66 -3.81 -12.59 13.03
C ALA A 66 -5.27 -12.09 12.98
N SER A 67 -5.61 -11.19 12.04
CA SER A 67 -6.99 -10.74 11.85
C SER A 67 -7.94 -11.90 11.47
N MET A 68 -7.48 -12.89 10.69
CA MET A 68 -8.26 -14.09 10.37
C MET A 68 -8.58 -14.88 11.64
N VAL A 69 -7.60 -15.12 12.51
CA VAL A 69 -7.80 -15.85 13.77
C VAL A 69 -8.74 -15.11 14.72
N CYS A 70 -8.65 -13.77 14.79
CA CYS A 70 -9.57 -12.97 15.58
C CYS A 70 -11.02 -13.15 15.07
N ARG A 71 -11.24 -13.06 13.75
CA ARG A 71 -12.56 -13.28 13.13
C ARG A 71 -13.12 -14.68 13.38
N LEU A 72 -12.28 -15.71 13.50
CA LEU A 72 -12.70 -17.08 13.83
C LEU A 72 -13.05 -17.27 15.32
N THR A 73 -12.57 -16.36 16.18
CA THR A 73 -12.79 -16.40 17.63
C THR A 73 -13.99 -15.58 18.05
N LEU A 74 -14.28 -14.48 17.34
CA LEU A 74 -15.47 -13.67 17.57
C LEU A 74 -16.75 -14.49 17.34
N GLY A 75 -17.70 -14.38 18.28
CA GLY A 75 -18.96 -15.12 18.24
C GLY A 75 -18.86 -16.63 18.54
N LYS A 76 -17.68 -17.15 18.91
CA LYS A 76 -17.50 -18.55 19.28
C LYS A 76 -17.87 -18.80 20.75
N ALA A 77 -18.69 -19.81 20.98
CA ALA A 77 -19.05 -20.26 22.34
C ALA A 77 -17.79 -20.69 23.12
N GLY A 78 -17.70 -20.27 24.38
CA GLY A 78 -16.55 -20.48 25.27
C GLY A 78 -15.51 -19.36 25.27
N TYR A 79 -15.71 -18.30 24.46
CA TYR A 79 -14.85 -17.11 24.40
C TYR A 79 -15.61 -15.82 24.74
N GLU A 80 -16.72 -15.92 25.48
CA GLU A 80 -17.60 -14.80 25.80
C GLU A 80 -16.86 -13.71 26.58
N GLN A 81 -15.96 -14.10 27.49
CA GLN A 81 -15.17 -13.19 28.30
C GLN A 81 -14.05 -12.50 27.52
N ALA A 82 -13.64 -13.07 26.38
CA ALA A 82 -12.53 -12.57 25.56
C ALA A 82 -13.01 -11.76 24.34
N GLN A 83 -14.33 -11.62 24.11
CA GLN A 83 -14.85 -10.95 22.90
C GLN A 83 -14.30 -9.52 22.74
N ALA A 84 -14.36 -8.71 23.81
CA ALA A 84 -13.88 -7.32 23.77
C ALA A 84 -12.39 -7.23 23.45
N GLU A 85 -11.56 -8.08 24.08
CA GLU A 85 -10.12 -8.12 23.81
C GLU A 85 -9.81 -8.55 22.37
N VAL A 86 -10.55 -9.54 21.85
CA VAL A 86 -10.40 -10.00 20.47
C VAL A 86 -10.84 -8.94 19.46
N GLU A 87 -11.87 -8.14 19.76
CA GLU A 87 -12.27 -6.99 18.94
C GLU A 87 -11.17 -5.92 18.88
N ASP A 88 -10.57 -5.57 20.03
CA ASP A 88 -9.46 -4.61 20.09
C ASP A 88 -8.24 -5.11 19.31
N ILE A 89 -7.90 -6.40 19.43
CA ILE A 89 -6.79 -7.00 18.68
C ILE A 89 -7.11 -7.05 17.18
N LEU A 90 -8.36 -7.33 16.80
CA LEU A 90 -8.78 -7.31 15.40
C LEU A 90 -8.58 -5.91 14.80
N GLU A 91 -8.96 -4.86 15.52
CA GLU A 91 -8.74 -3.49 15.05
C GLU A 91 -7.24 -3.19 14.88
N GLN A 92 -6.41 -3.52 15.88
CA GLN A 92 -4.96 -3.31 15.81
C GLN A 92 -4.31 -4.07 14.66
N THR A 93 -4.71 -5.32 14.42
CA THR A 93 -4.15 -6.13 13.34
C THR A 93 -4.54 -5.60 11.96
N GLU A 94 -5.77 -5.09 11.79
CA GLU A 94 -6.19 -4.44 10.54
C GLU A 94 -5.45 -3.11 10.30
N GLN A 95 -5.25 -2.32 11.35
CA GLN A 95 -4.44 -1.09 11.28
C GLN A 95 -2.98 -1.42 10.91
N LEU A 96 -2.37 -2.43 11.54
CA LEU A 96 -1.02 -2.88 11.22
C LEU A 96 -0.93 -3.39 9.78
N ARG A 97 -1.91 -4.15 9.30
CA ARG A 97 -1.94 -4.63 7.91
C ARG A 97 -1.92 -3.45 6.94
N ALA A 98 -2.77 -2.45 7.15
CA ALA A 98 -2.79 -1.24 6.33
C ALA A 98 -1.46 -0.48 6.41
N ARG A 99 -0.87 -0.38 7.61
CA ARG A 99 0.43 0.30 7.79
C ARG A 99 1.55 -0.42 7.04
N PHE A 100 1.61 -1.74 7.10
CA PHE A 100 2.61 -2.52 6.37
C PHE A 100 2.45 -2.40 4.85
N GLN A 101 1.22 -2.35 4.36
CA GLN A 101 0.94 -2.08 2.94
C GLN A 101 1.45 -0.70 2.52
N GLN A 102 1.24 0.33 3.34
CA GLN A 102 1.79 1.67 3.09
C GLN A 102 3.33 1.68 3.12
N LEU A 103 3.93 1.02 4.11
CA LEU A 103 5.40 0.93 4.25
C LEU A 103 6.06 0.27 3.04
N LEU A 104 5.38 -0.71 2.43
CA LEU A 104 5.83 -1.34 1.19
C LEU A 104 5.96 -0.31 0.06
N GLU A 105 4.91 0.49 -0.17
CA GLU A 105 4.91 1.53 -1.19
C GLU A 105 5.91 2.67 -0.87
N GLU A 106 6.00 3.05 0.41
CA GLU A 106 6.94 4.07 0.90
C GLU A 106 8.40 3.65 0.66
N ASP A 107 8.77 2.38 0.91
CA ASP A 107 10.12 1.83 0.68
C ASP A 107 10.49 1.90 -0.81
N ILE A 108 9.58 1.44 -1.67
CA ILE A 108 9.74 1.43 -3.12
C ILE A 108 9.93 2.86 -3.65
N ALA A 109 9.08 3.79 -3.21
CA ALA A 109 9.17 5.19 -3.61
C ALA A 109 10.44 5.86 -3.08
N ALA A 110 10.84 5.58 -1.84
CA ALA A 110 12.04 6.15 -1.23
C ALA A 110 13.31 5.68 -1.96
N TYR A 111 13.42 4.38 -2.24
CA TYR A 111 14.56 3.85 -2.97
C TYR A 111 14.59 4.34 -4.42
N GLY A 112 13.43 4.46 -5.08
CA GLY A 112 13.32 5.04 -6.42
C GLY A 112 13.90 6.45 -6.50
N ARG A 113 13.58 7.32 -5.52
CA ARG A 113 14.16 8.67 -5.44
C ARG A 113 15.67 8.64 -5.21
N LEU A 114 16.14 7.78 -4.31
CA LEU A 114 17.57 7.62 -4.03
C LEU A 114 18.34 7.17 -5.29
N SER A 115 17.82 6.17 -6.00
CA SER A 115 18.40 5.65 -7.25
C SER A 115 18.47 6.72 -8.35
N ALA A 116 17.46 7.58 -8.45
CA ALA A 116 17.47 8.71 -9.38
C ALA A 116 18.60 9.72 -9.05
N CYS A 117 18.81 10.01 -7.76
CA CYS A 117 19.89 10.91 -7.34
C CYS A 117 21.27 10.37 -7.67
N TYR A 118 21.52 9.06 -7.51
CA TYR A 118 22.79 8.45 -7.86
C TYR A 118 23.14 8.52 -9.35
N LYS A 119 22.15 8.69 -10.23
CA LYS A 119 22.34 8.79 -11.68
C LYS A 119 22.65 10.21 -12.16
N MET A 120 22.58 11.21 -11.29
CA MET A 120 22.91 12.58 -11.66
C MET A 120 24.44 12.76 -11.80
N PRO A 121 24.91 13.45 -12.84
CA PRO A 121 26.32 13.75 -13.01
C PRO A 121 26.84 14.60 -11.85
N ARG A 122 28.09 14.35 -11.45
CA ARG A 122 28.78 15.09 -10.38
C ARG A 122 29.39 16.38 -10.90
#